data_AF-A0A0V8QIJ1-F1
#
_entry.id   AF-A0A0V8QIJ1-F1
#
_cell.length_a   1.000
_cell.length_b   1.000
_cell.length_c   1.000
_cell.angle_alpha   90.00
_cell.angle_beta   90.00
_cell.angle_gamma   90.00
#
_symmetry.space_group_name_H-M   'P 1'
#
loop_
_entity.id
_entity.type
_entity.pdbx_description
1 polymer ?
#
loop_
_entity_poly.entity_id
_entity_poly.type
_entity_poly.pdbx_seq_one_letter_code
_entity_poly.pdbx_strand_id
1 'polypeptide(L)'
;MGKKDRGWDYLNSSSDDFEFDEDNDGSWGYENDDGSGSFYGADGSWGYKNSDGSASYYGADGSWGYKNADGSSSYYGNDGSWGYKNSDGSGSFYGSNNESTYYDSDEEDDEEDDDYSYSSGDQDISGGAAAVGALLGLGLAAFAAGRSRSGRDEDDDEEEFDEEYILRQQELERLRREEAERQAKIEQEKKDKRKAKFKRLWSAIAHKKMIDVNISSSECIGQNYLKVISLFEKSGFSKIQTNILEDLEYHDIERENFVTDVTIDGNSYFEITSQAKYDSQVIITFHKLKRAALPLSYKEAKKTLGWEVVAAFVNAGFVDVRENVIKDLTFGWLKKDGAVESVSVAGDTRYRMDGSYRIDTPIVITYHTFKKK
;
A
#
# COMPACT_ATOMS: atom_id res chain seq x y z
N MET A 1 21.38 33.65 13.44
CA MET A 1 20.71 32.69 14.33
C MET A 1 19.24 32.67 13.96
N GLY A 2 18.81 31.71 13.14
CA GLY A 2 17.38 31.47 12.94
C GLY A 2 16.79 31.03 14.28
N LYS A 3 15.62 31.54 14.66
CA LYS A 3 14.91 31.02 15.83
C LYS A 3 14.74 29.51 15.63
N LYS A 4 15.10 28.73 16.65
CA LYS A 4 14.83 27.29 16.67
C LYS A 4 13.32 27.08 16.56
N ASP A 5 12.90 26.00 15.91
CA ASP A 5 11.47 25.68 15.78
C ASP A 5 10.89 25.43 17.18
N ARG A 6 9.80 26.13 17.54
CA ARG A 6 9.21 26.04 18.89
C ARG A 6 8.75 24.62 19.21
N GLY A 7 8.38 23.81 18.21
CA GLY A 7 8.01 22.42 18.43
C GLY A 7 9.20 21.51 18.71
N TRP A 8 10.36 21.83 18.15
CA TRP A 8 11.61 21.17 18.52
C TRP A 8 12.06 21.53 19.94
N ASP A 9 11.95 22.81 20.31
CA ASP A 9 12.25 23.27 21.66
C ASP A 9 11.29 22.65 22.67
N TYR A 10 10.00 22.51 22.33
CA TYR A 10 9.03 21.78 23.14
C TYR A 10 9.47 20.35 23.37
N LEU A 11 9.94 19.62 22.35
CA LEU A 11 10.35 18.22 22.53
C LEU A 11 11.57 18.02 23.43
N ASN A 12 12.48 19.00 23.45
CA ASN A 12 13.77 18.88 24.12
C ASN A 12 13.86 19.67 25.42
N SER A 13 12.81 20.41 25.79
CA SER A 13 12.73 21.14 27.05
C SER A 13 12.38 20.24 28.24
N SER A 14 13.02 20.52 29.37
CA SER A 14 12.54 20.20 30.71
C SER A 14 11.27 21.01 31.01
N SER A 15 10.36 20.49 31.83
CA SER A 15 9.07 21.13 32.20
C SER A 15 9.21 22.59 32.66
N ASP A 16 10.34 22.95 33.28
CA ASP A 16 10.60 24.30 33.80
C ASP A 16 11.10 25.32 32.75
N ASP A 17 11.47 24.89 31.54
CA ASP A 17 12.18 25.73 30.56
C ASP A 17 11.33 26.16 29.34
N PHE A 18 10.11 25.64 29.18
CA PHE A 18 9.27 25.94 28.01
C PHE A 18 8.15 26.92 28.33
N GLU A 19 8.33 28.18 27.91
CA GLU A 19 7.34 29.23 28.12
C GLU A 19 6.20 29.10 27.11
N PHE A 20 5.04 28.65 27.60
CA PHE A 20 3.87 28.33 26.77
C PHE A 20 3.21 29.55 26.12
N ASP A 21 3.39 30.72 26.72
CA ASP A 21 2.62 31.93 26.44
C ASP A 21 3.53 33.17 26.38
N GLU A 22 4.68 33.02 25.72
CA GLU A 22 5.75 34.03 25.66
C GLU A 22 5.28 35.37 25.02
N ASP A 23 4.30 35.33 24.09
CA ASP A 23 3.98 36.48 23.22
C ASP A 23 2.49 36.89 23.13
N ASN A 24 1.56 36.21 23.82
CA ASN A 24 0.10 36.44 23.70
C ASN A 24 -0.37 36.50 22.22
N ASP A 25 0.22 35.63 21.40
CA ASP A 25 0.07 35.58 19.94
C ASP A 25 -1.00 34.57 19.48
N GLY A 26 -1.65 33.89 20.44
CA GLY A 26 -2.62 32.82 20.19
C GLY A 26 -2.04 31.41 20.27
N SER A 27 -0.75 31.27 20.62
CA SER A 27 -0.16 30.00 21.04
C SER A 27 -0.80 29.52 22.35
N TRP A 28 -0.96 28.21 22.53
CA TRP A 28 -1.51 27.64 23.75
C TRP A 28 -0.99 26.23 24.00
N GLY A 29 -1.07 25.82 25.25
CA GLY A 29 -0.96 24.42 25.62
C GLY A 29 -0.77 24.23 27.11
N TYR A 30 -0.53 22.98 27.47
CA TYR A 30 -0.65 22.50 28.84
C TYR A 30 0.25 21.31 29.08
N GLU A 31 0.58 21.12 30.34
CA GLU A 31 1.27 19.95 30.87
C GLU A 31 0.48 19.42 32.07
N ASN A 32 0.42 18.10 32.17
CA ASN A 32 -0.23 17.37 33.25
C ASN A 32 0.84 16.93 34.26
N ASP A 33 0.42 16.65 35.50
CA ASP A 33 1.31 16.20 36.58
C ASP A 33 2.09 14.90 36.26
N ASP A 34 1.65 14.13 35.26
CA ASP A 34 2.30 12.92 34.79
C ASP A 34 3.37 13.15 33.70
N GLY A 35 3.68 14.41 33.37
CA GLY A 35 4.65 14.81 32.35
C GLY A 35 4.12 14.71 30.92
N SER A 36 2.84 14.37 30.73
CA SER A 36 2.19 14.47 29.41
C SER A 36 1.72 15.89 29.15
N GLY A 37 1.68 16.30 27.88
CA GLY A 37 1.29 17.65 27.52
C GLY A 37 1.07 17.83 26.04
N SER A 38 0.58 19.00 25.66
CA SER A 38 0.43 19.36 24.25
C SER A 38 0.62 20.84 24.05
N PHE A 39 1.23 21.21 22.94
CA PHE A 39 1.48 22.57 22.50
C PHE A 39 0.90 22.81 21.10
N TYR A 40 0.42 24.03 20.88
CA TYR A 40 0.06 24.56 19.57
C TYR A 40 0.55 26.01 19.47
N GLY A 41 1.39 26.28 18.49
CA GLY A 41 1.87 27.62 18.16
C GLY A 41 0.90 28.37 17.25
N ALA A 42 0.89 29.70 17.36
CA ALA A 42 0.14 30.59 16.47
C ALA A 42 0.58 30.49 14.99
N ASP A 43 1.80 30.01 14.75
CA ASP A 43 2.39 29.75 13.44
C ASP A 43 1.92 28.42 12.80
N GLY A 44 1.09 27.65 13.50
CA GLY A 44 0.59 26.35 13.05
C GLY A 44 1.49 25.17 13.41
N SER A 45 2.60 25.42 14.11
CA SER A 45 3.39 24.35 14.73
C SER A 45 2.60 23.69 15.86
N TRP A 46 2.86 22.42 16.13
CA TRP A 46 2.23 21.69 17.23
C TRP A 46 3.09 20.54 17.71
N GLY A 47 2.80 20.04 18.91
CA GLY A 47 3.51 18.91 19.47
C GLY A 47 2.82 18.38 20.72
N TYR A 48 3.15 17.15 21.09
CA TYR A 48 2.66 16.52 22.31
C TYR A 48 3.72 15.63 22.91
N LYS A 49 3.65 15.49 24.24
CA LYS A 49 4.43 14.56 25.05
C LYS A 49 3.47 13.63 25.78
N ASN A 50 3.85 12.37 25.88
CA ASN A 50 3.16 11.37 26.68
C ASN A 50 3.95 11.14 27.97
N SER A 51 3.27 10.64 29.01
CA SER A 51 3.87 10.34 30.31
C SER A 51 4.89 9.19 30.28
N ASP A 52 4.93 8.42 29.19
CA ASP A 52 5.94 7.39 28.95
C ASP A 52 7.24 7.95 28.31
N GLY A 53 7.34 9.27 28.11
CA GLY A 53 8.49 9.92 27.50
C GLY A 53 8.50 9.90 25.97
N SER A 54 7.50 9.28 25.34
CA SER A 54 7.29 9.42 23.89
C SER A 54 6.69 10.78 23.55
N ALA A 55 7.06 11.31 22.39
CA ALA A 55 6.66 12.65 22.00
C ALA A 55 6.69 12.83 20.48
N SER A 56 5.98 13.82 19.97
CA SER A 56 5.99 14.17 18.55
C SER A 56 5.77 15.66 18.36
N TYR A 57 6.28 16.19 17.24
CA TYR A 57 6.05 17.57 16.86
C TYR A 57 5.98 17.73 15.34
N TYR A 58 5.45 18.89 14.96
CA TYR A 58 5.40 19.38 13.60
C TYR A 58 5.67 20.89 13.62
N GLY A 59 6.68 21.31 12.87
CA GLY A 59 7.08 22.70 12.73
C GLY A 59 6.24 23.45 11.70
N ALA A 60 6.17 24.77 11.84
CA ALA A 60 5.46 25.62 10.87
C ALA A 60 6.14 25.64 9.49
N ASP A 61 7.44 25.32 9.46
CA ASP A 61 8.22 25.17 8.24
C ASP A 61 8.01 23.83 7.53
N GLY A 62 7.24 22.89 8.11
CA GLY A 62 7.02 21.55 7.57
C GLY A 62 8.04 20.52 8.02
N SER A 63 8.98 20.89 8.90
CA SER A 63 9.78 19.92 9.65
C SER A 63 8.89 19.12 10.60
N TRP A 64 9.30 17.90 10.93
CA TRP A 64 8.58 17.09 11.91
C TRP A 64 9.50 16.05 12.53
N GLY A 65 9.10 15.52 13.67
CA GLY A 65 9.82 14.43 14.29
C GLY A 65 9.06 13.79 15.44
N TYR A 66 9.58 12.65 15.87
CA TYR A 66 9.03 11.92 17.01
C TYR A 66 10.13 11.22 17.78
N LYS A 67 9.83 10.97 19.05
CA LYS A 67 10.63 10.20 19.99
C LYS A 67 9.74 9.13 20.61
N ASN A 68 10.25 7.92 20.68
CA ASN A 68 9.60 6.80 21.36
C ASN A 68 10.08 6.73 22.81
N ALA A 69 9.28 6.05 23.66
CA ALA A 69 9.61 5.83 25.06
C ALA A 69 10.92 5.05 25.27
N ASP A 70 11.33 4.25 24.29
CA ASP A 70 12.58 3.48 24.29
C ASP A 70 13.81 4.30 23.87
N GLY A 71 13.67 5.60 23.64
CA GLY A 71 14.75 6.50 23.25
C GLY A 71 15.05 6.54 21.75
N SER A 72 14.42 5.69 20.94
CA SER A 72 14.51 5.78 19.48
C SER A 72 13.75 7.01 18.97
N SER A 73 14.24 7.62 17.89
CA SER A 73 13.67 8.86 17.37
C SER A 73 13.86 8.99 15.86
N SER A 74 13.04 9.82 15.21
CA SER A 74 13.28 10.25 13.84
C SER A 74 12.91 11.71 13.64
N TYR A 75 13.59 12.34 12.69
CA TYR A 75 13.45 13.75 12.35
C TYR A 75 13.47 13.93 10.84
N TYR A 76 12.69 14.90 10.37
CA TYR A 76 12.68 15.38 9.01
C TYR A 76 12.71 16.90 8.98
N GLY A 77 13.66 17.47 8.26
CA GLY A 77 13.79 18.90 8.04
C GLY A 77 13.02 19.36 6.80
N ASN A 78 12.61 20.63 6.81
CA ASN A 78 12.00 21.29 5.65
C ASN A 78 12.95 21.35 4.44
N ASP A 79 14.26 21.32 4.68
CA ASP A 79 15.29 21.32 3.64
C ASP A 79 15.48 19.94 2.97
N GLY A 80 14.73 18.92 3.40
CA GLY A 80 14.84 17.55 2.91
C GLY A 80 15.87 16.70 3.65
N SER A 81 16.49 17.23 4.71
CA SER A 81 17.29 16.43 5.61
C SER A 81 16.43 15.43 6.39
N TRP A 82 16.96 14.25 6.69
CA TRP A 82 16.29 13.23 7.49
C TRP A 82 17.30 12.57 8.42
N GLY A 83 16.89 12.23 9.63
CA GLY A 83 17.68 11.34 10.49
C GLY A 83 16.83 10.41 11.33
N TYR A 84 17.44 9.32 11.77
CA TYR A 84 16.86 8.43 12.78
C TYR A 84 17.92 7.92 13.76
N LYS A 85 17.44 7.57 14.94
CA LYS A 85 18.22 6.98 16.02
C LYS A 85 17.46 5.78 16.58
N ASN A 86 18.16 4.68 16.75
CA ASN A 86 17.68 3.47 17.39
C ASN A 86 17.83 3.56 18.91
N SER A 87 17.14 2.69 19.64
CA SER A 87 17.22 2.65 21.10
C SER A 87 18.60 2.24 21.62
N ASP A 88 19.39 1.55 20.81
CA ASP A 88 20.76 1.13 21.10
C ASP A 88 21.81 2.24 20.89
N GLY A 89 21.39 3.44 20.47
CA GLY A 89 22.28 4.57 20.23
C GLY A 89 22.73 4.72 18.78
N SER A 90 22.66 3.65 17.98
CA SER A 90 23.02 3.68 16.56
C SER A 90 22.04 4.53 15.75
N GLY A 91 22.48 5.06 14.61
CA GLY A 91 21.63 5.94 13.83
C GLY A 91 22.26 6.40 12.52
N SER A 92 21.47 7.14 11.75
CA SER A 92 21.95 7.74 10.51
C SER A 92 21.29 9.10 10.31
N PHE A 93 22.06 10.05 9.82
CA PHE A 93 21.58 11.35 9.41
C PHE A 93 21.98 11.62 7.95
N TYR A 94 21.05 12.19 7.20
CA TYR A 94 21.18 12.52 5.80
C TYR A 94 20.91 14.01 5.64
N GLY A 95 21.94 14.75 5.23
CA GLY A 95 21.85 16.17 4.91
C GLY A 95 21.22 16.43 3.55
N SER A 96 20.66 17.62 3.37
CA SER A 96 20.08 18.09 2.10
C SER A 96 21.11 18.27 0.97
N ASN A 97 22.40 18.24 1.31
CA ASN A 97 23.57 18.30 0.44
C ASN A 97 24.12 16.92 0.04
N ASN A 98 23.35 15.84 0.25
CA ASN A 98 23.76 14.46 -0.04
C ASN A 98 24.93 13.95 0.84
N GLU A 99 25.18 14.62 1.96
CA GLU A 99 26.06 14.17 3.04
C GLU A 99 25.32 13.17 3.92
N SER A 100 26.00 12.10 4.32
CA SER A 100 25.44 11.13 5.27
C SER A 100 26.42 10.86 6.39
N THR A 101 25.95 10.93 7.63
CA THR A 101 26.69 10.52 8.82
C THR A 101 26.02 9.30 9.45
N TYR A 102 26.85 8.34 9.86
CA TYR A 102 26.41 7.10 10.48
C TYR A 102 27.02 7.01 11.87
N TYR A 103 26.24 6.49 12.82
CA TYR A 103 26.63 6.33 14.20
C TYR A 103 26.40 4.87 14.58
N ASP A 104 27.44 4.19 15.05
CA ASP A 104 27.36 2.86 15.64
C ASP A 104 27.16 2.96 17.15
N SER A 105 26.64 1.89 17.77
CA SER A 105 26.42 1.82 19.23
C SER A 105 27.71 1.72 20.04
N ASP A 106 28.84 1.48 19.36
CA ASP A 106 30.09 1.05 19.98
C ASP A 106 31.19 2.09 19.73
N GLU A 107 31.32 3.04 20.65
CA GLU A 107 32.61 3.64 20.97
C GLU A 107 32.96 3.15 22.38
N GLU A 108 33.55 1.95 22.46
CA GLU A 108 34.49 1.66 23.55
C GLU A 108 35.73 2.51 23.29
N ASP A 109 36.12 3.29 24.31
CA ASP A 109 37.42 3.95 24.43
C ASP A 109 38.53 2.99 23.99
N ASP A 110 39.30 3.38 22.97
CA ASP A 110 40.68 2.94 22.84
C ASP A 110 41.52 4.15 22.42
N GLU A 111 42.23 4.70 23.40
CA GLU A 111 43.30 5.68 23.24
C GLU A 111 44.45 5.08 22.39
N GLU A 112 44.95 5.83 21.40
CA GLU A 112 46.40 6.09 21.19
C GLU A 112 46.64 6.99 19.96
N ASP A 113 46.93 8.27 20.26
CA ASP A 113 47.80 9.28 19.64
C ASP A 113 48.28 9.18 18.17
N ASP A 114 48.05 10.24 17.37
CA ASP A 114 49.11 11.21 16.97
C ASP A 114 48.62 12.32 15.99
N ASP A 115 48.42 13.52 16.56
CA ASP A 115 48.78 14.89 16.13
C ASP A 115 48.18 15.56 14.85
N TYR A 116 47.33 16.60 15.02
CA TYR A 116 47.72 18.03 14.97
C TYR A 116 46.52 19.00 15.11
N SER A 117 46.41 19.61 16.30
CA SER A 117 45.90 20.94 16.73
C SER A 117 44.75 21.66 15.97
N TYR A 118 43.71 22.20 16.63
CA TYR A 118 43.79 23.32 17.60
C TYR A 118 42.57 23.41 18.57
N SER A 119 42.91 23.56 19.86
CA SER A 119 42.16 23.93 21.10
C SER A 119 41.16 25.10 21.00
N SER A 120 40.22 25.35 21.94
CA SER A 120 39.69 24.67 23.13
C SER A 120 38.44 25.47 23.58
N GLY A 121 37.52 24.80 24.27
CA GLY A 121 36.42 25.43 24.98
C GLY A 121 35.65 24.41 25.82
N ASP A 122 36.30 23.87 26.85
CA ASP A 122 35.78 22.85 27.76
C ASP A 122 34.51 23.28 28.51
N GLN A 123 33.49 22.43 28.50
CA GLN A 123 32.56 22.24 29.61
C GLN A 123 32.28 20.74 29.78
N ASP A 124 32.56 20.27 31.00
CA ASP A 124 32.55 18.87 31.42
C ASP A 124 31.21 18.17 31.16
N ILE A 125 31.21 17.12 30.35
CA ILE A 125 30.07 16.20 30.19
C ILE A 125 30.28 15.04 31.16
N SER A 126 29.80 15.21 32.39
CA SER A 126 29.65 14.10 33.32
C SER A 126 28.36 13.34 33.02
N GLY A 127 28.47 12.08 32.60
CA GLY A 127 27.44 11.06 32.78
C GLY A 127 26.25 11.11 31.83
N GLY A 128 26.24 10.18 30.86
CA GLY A 128 25.07 9.61 30.20
C GLY A 128 23.80 10.47 30.10
N ALA A 129 23.76 11.40 29.13
CA ALA A 129 22.52 11.92 28.51
C ALA A 129 22.78 13.07 27.51
N ALA A 130 23.94 13.73 27.50
CA ALA A 130 24.05 15.08 26.94
C ALA A 130 24.61 15.23 25.50
N ALA A 131 25.03 14.17 24.81
CA ALA A 131 25.75 14.32 23.52
C ALA A 131 24.87 14.68 22.30
N VAL A 132 23.53 14.59 22.40
CA VAL A 132 22.66 14.75 21.21
C VAL A 132 22.25 16.20 20.95
N GLY A 133 22.33 17.08 21.96
CA GLY A 133 21.89 18.47 21.87
C GLY A 133 22.84 19.41 21.11
N ALA A 134 24.12 19.06 20.98
CA ALA A 134 25.12 19.96 20.40
C ALA A 134 25.11 19.96 18.86
N LEU A 135 24.79 18.84 18.21
CA LEU A 135 24.81 18.73 16.74
C LEU A 135 23.49 19.15 16.07
N LEU A 136 22.36 19.09 16.79
CA LEU A 136 21.04 19.44 16.26
C LEU A 136 20.69 20.93 16.42
N GLY A 137 21.62 21.74 16.96
CA GLY A 137 21.44 23.18 17.20
C GLY A 137 22.30 24.13 16.36
N LEU A 138 23.17 23.65 15.47
CA LEU A 138 24.06 24.51 14.67
C LEU A 138 23.47 24.87 13.30
N GLY A 139 22.50 25.78 13.30
CA GLY A 139 22.11 26.54 12.11
C GLY A 139 23.09 27.69 11.81
N LEU A 140 23.82 27.56 10.70
CA LEU A 140 24.51 28.57 9.87
C LEU A 140 25.83 29.21 10.38
N ALA A 141 26.91 28.90 9.66
CA ALA A 141 27.93 29.90 9.29
C ALA A 141 28.15 29.86 7.77
N ALA A 142 27.70 30.92 7.08
CA ALA A 142 27.99 31.15 5.68
C ALA A 142 29.49 31.48 5.51
N PHE A 143 30.20 30.79 4.63
CA PHE A 143 31.47 31.29 4.10
C PHE A 143 31.37 31.47 2.59
N ALA A 144 31.44 32.74 2.19
CA ALA A 144 31.65 33.16 0.82
C ALA A 144 33.09 32.86 0.40
N ALA A 145 33.28 32.02 -0.61
CA ALA A 145 34.48 31.98 -1.45
C ALA A 145 34.01 31.59 -2.85
N GLY A 146 34.10 32.44 -3.87
CA GLY A 146 35.35 33.02 -4.31
C GLY A 146 35.64 32.45 -5.70
N ARG A 147 34.91 32.95 -6.69
CA ARG A 147 35.24 32.77 -8.11
C ARG A 147 36.63 33.36 -8.35
N SER A 148 37.62 32.58 -8.79
CA SER A 148 38.71 32.98 -9.71
C SER A 148 39.65 31.82 -10.12
N ARG A 149 39.37 31.28 -11.32
CA ARG A 149 40.27 30.95 -12.45
C ARG A 149 41.63 30.22 -12.25
N SER A 150 41.78 29.10 -12.95
CA SER A 150 42.79 28.77 -14.01
C SER A 150 42.74 27.24 -14.20
N GLY A 151 42.59 26.59 -15.36
CA GLY A 151 43.05 26.85 -16.72
C GLY A 151 44.07 25.76 -17.10
N ARG A 152 43.72 24.90 -18.09
CA ARG A 152 44.49 23.80 -18.75
C ARG A 152 44.48 22.42 -18.08
N ASP A 153 44.40 21.29 -18.78
CA ASP A 153 44.19 20.94 -20.19
C ASP A 153 43.53 19.54 -20.23
N GLU A 154 42.74 19.33 -21.27
CA GLU A 154 42.35 18.09 -21.96
C GLU A 154 43.15 16.82 -21.59
N ASP A 155 42.44 15.76 -21.16
CA ASP A 155 42.63 14.39 -21.69
C ASP A 155 41.28 13.65 -21.62
N ASP A 156 40.75 13.38 -22.82
CA ASP A 156 39.57 12.59 -23.11
C ASP A 156 39.85 11.10 -22.80
N ASP A 157 39.30 10.60 -21.69
CA ASP A 157 38.98 9.18 -21.57
C ASP A 157 37.45 9.07 -21.59
N GLU A 158 36.87 9.03 -22.80
CA GLU A 158 35.50 8.57 -23.01
C GLU A 158 35.43 7.11 -22.52
N GLU A 159 35.01 6.90 -21.27
CA GLU A 159 34.56 5.59 -20.80
C GLU A 159 33.37 5.19 -21.66
N GLU A 160 33.64 4.45 -22.74
CA GLU A 160 32.68 3.69 -23.52
C GLU A 160 32.04 2.67 -22.58
N PHE A 161 31.04 3.11 -21.81
CA PHE A 161 30.22 2.21 -21.01
C PHE A 161 29.62 1.21 -21.97
N ASP A 162 30.00 -0.07 -21.82
CA ASP A 162 29.36 -1.18 -22.53
C ASP A 162 27.85 -0.95 -22.48
N GLU A 163 27.17 -0.92 -23.63
CA GLU A 163 25.73 -0.66 -23.70
C GLU A 163 24.94 -1.54 -22.70
N GLU A 164 25.47 -2.74 -22.41
CA GLU A 164 25.00 -3.67 -21.38
C GLU A 164 25.00 -3.08 -19.95
N TYR A 165 26.03 -2.32 -19.56
CA TYR A 165 26.12 -1.67 -18.25
C TYR A 165 25.08 -0.57 -18.09
N ILE A 166 24.89 0.29 -19.11
CA ILE A 166 23.86 1.35 -19.09
C ILE A 166 22.46 0.72 -19.01
N LEU A 167 22.21 -0.35 -19.78
CA LEU A 167 20.94 -1.08 -19.73
C LEU A 167 20.70 -1.73 -18.36
N ARG A 168 21.73 -2.32 -17.74
CA ARG A 168 21.65 -2.92 -16.39
C ARG A 168 21.33 -1.90 -15.31
N GLN A 169 21.92 -0.70 -15.37
CA GLN A 169 21.61 0.39 -14.44
C GLN A 169 20.16 0.88 -14.61
N GLN A 170 19.69 1.04 -15.85
CA GLN A 170 18.29 1.39 -16.10
C GLN A 170 17.31 0.32 -15.61
N GLU A 171 17.65 -0.96 -15.73
CA GLU A 171 16.84 -2.07 -15.22
C GLU A 171 16.80 -2.10 -13.69
N LEU A 172 17.93 -1.89 -13.02
CA LEU A 172 18.02 -1.76 -11.56
C LEU A 172 17.23 -0.57 -11.03
N GLU A 173 17.29 0.58 -11.69
CA GLU A 173 16.48 1.76 -11.32
C GLU A 173 14.99 1.51 -11.50
N ARG A 174 14.58 0.82 -12.57
CA ARG A 174 13.18 0.40 -12.76
C ARG A 174 12.74 -0.53 -11.64
N LEU A 175 13.53 -1.55 -11.30
CA LEU A 175 13.24 -2.46 -10.19
C LEU A 175 13.14 -1.71 -8.86
N ARG A 176 14.06 -0.79 -8.56
CA ARG A 176 14.01 0.04 -7.35
C ARG A 176 12.78 0.95 -7.31
N ARG A 177 12.40 1.56 -8.44
CA ARG A 177 11.17 2.35 -8.53
C ARG A 177 9.94 1.48 -8.33
N GLU A 178 9.89 0.30 -8.94
CA GLU A 178 8.80 -0.65 -8.76
C GLU A 178 8.69 -1.12 -7.30
N GLU A 179 9.80 -1.40 -6.64
CA GLU A 179 9.84 -1.76 -5.22
C GLU A 179 9.44 -0.58 -4.32
N ALA A 180 9.97 0.61 -4.58
CA ALA A 180 9.58 1.83 -3.86
C ALA A 180 8.09 2.15 -4.04
N GLU A 181 7.54 2.00 -5.24
CA GLU A 181 6.10 2.16 -5.51
C GLU A 181 5.27 1.10 -4.78
N ARG A 182 5.73 -0.16 -4.72
CA ARG A 182 5.07 -1.22 -3.94
C ARG A 182 5.09 -0.89 -2.44
N GLN A 183 6.23 -0.46 -1.92
CA GLN A 183 6.38 -0.07 -0.51
C GLN A 183 5.50 1.14 -0.18
N ALA A 184 5.49 2.16 -1.04
CA ALA A 184 4.64 3.34 -0.88
C ALA A 184 3.14 2.97 -0.89
N LYS A 185 2.70 2.06 -1.77
CA LYS A 185 1.32 1.54 -1.77
C LYS A 185 0.98 0.83 -0.46
N ILE A 186 1.88 -0.02 0.04
CA ILE A 186 1.70 -0.73 1.33
C ILE A 186 1.62 0.26 2.49
N GLU A 187 2.49 1.28 2.51
CA GLU A 187 2.50 2.29 3.55
C GLU A 187 1.22 3.15 3.50
N GLN A 188 0.79 3.53 2.30
CA GLN A 188 -0.47 4.25 2.09
C GLN A 188 -1.67 3.42 2.57
N GLU A 189 -1.70 2.13 2.28
CA GLU A 189 -2.72 1.20 2.78
C GLU A 189 -2.70 1.10 4.33
N LYS A 190 -1.51 1.03 4.94
CA LYS A 190 -1.35 1.06 6.40
C LYS A 190 -1.85 2.38 6.99
N LYS A 191 -1.54 3.52 6.37
CA LYS A 191 -2.03 4.85 6.75
C LYS A 191 -3.55 4.92 6.65
N ASP A 192 -4.14 4.42 5.56
CA ASP A 192 -5.59 4.37 5.36
C ASP A 192 -6.28 3.50 6.42
N LYS A 193 -5.71 2.31 6.73
CA LYS A 193 -6.21 1.45 7.81
C LYS A 193 -6.11 2.12 9.18
N ARG A 194 -5.02 2.84 9.48
CA ARG A 194 -4.86 3.61 10.72
C ARG A 194 -5.90 4.74 10.80
N LYS A 195 -6.09 5.50 9.72
CA LYS A 195 -7.13 6.54 9.62
C LYS A 195 -8.53 5.98 9.80
N ALA A 196 -8.85 4.85 9.17
CA ALA A 196 -10.15 4.18 9.32
C ALA A 196 -10.37 3.71 10.77
N LYS A 197 -9.36 3.10 11.40
CA LYS A 197 -9.42 2.73 12.82
C LYS A 197 -9.61 3.95 13.72
N PHE A 198 -8.87 5.03 13.46
CA PHE A 198 -9.00 6.28 14.20
C PHE A 198 -10.40 6.88 14.06
N LYS A 199 -10.96 6.95 12.84
CA LYS A 199 -12.34 7.39 12.60
C LYS A 199 -13.36 6.55 13.39
N ARG A 200 -13.22 5.22 13.40
CA ARG A 200 -14.10 4.32 14.18
C ARG A 200 -14.00 4.60 15.68
N LEU A 201 -12.78 4.73 16.21
CA LEU A 201 -12.54 4.98 17.62
C LEU A 201 -13.07 6.36 18.04
N TRP A 202 -12.77 7.39 17.27
CA TRP A 202 -13.22 8.75 17.52
C TRP A 202 -14.75 8.86 17.42
N SER A 203 -15.37 8.22 16.42
CA SER A 203 -16.82 8.16 16.28
C SER A 203 -17.52 7.42 17.45
N ALA A 204 -16.87 6.39 18.01
CA ALA A 204 -17.39 5.68 19.18
C ALA A 204 -17.37 6.55 20.46
N ILE A 205 -16.41 7.48 20.57
CA ILE A 205 -16.24 8.35 21.75
C ILE A 205 -17.04 9.66 21.60
N ALA A 206 -17.12 10.23 20.40
CA ALA A 206 -17.68 11.56 20.16
C ALA A 206 -19.08 11.57 19.51
N HIS A 207 -19.42 10.61 18.65
CA HIS A 207 -20.58 10.73 17.73
C HIS A 207 -21.43 9.45 17.55
N LYS A 208 -21.71 8.72 18.63
CA LYS A 208 -22.66 7.56 18.61
C LYS A 208 -22.39 6.54 17.49
N LYS A 209 -21.11 6.32 17.11
CA LYS A 209 -20.67 5.40 16.03
C LYS A 209 -21.00 5.82 14.59
N MET A 210 -21.48 7.04 14.36
CA MET A 210 -21.81 7.52 13.02
C MET A 210 -20.56 7.95 12.24
N ILE A 211 -20.50 7.58 10.96
CA ILE A 211 -19.47 7.99 10.00
C ILE A 211 -20.15 8.46 8.72
N ASP A 212 -19.50 9.37 8.01
CA ASP A 212 -19.95 9.81 6.68
C ASP A 212 -19.66 8.72 5.65
N VAL A 213 -20.64 8.46 4.78
CA VAL A 213 -20.52 7.43 3.75
C VAL A 213 -19.44 7.79 2.72
N ASN A 214 -19.33 9.07 2.35
CA ASN A 214 -18.33 9.62 1.39
C ASN A 214 -18.38 9.00 -0.02
N ILE A 215 -19.48 8.33 -0.37
CA ILE A 215 -19.79 7.85 -1.71
C ILE A 215 -21.30 7.73 -1.84
N SER A 216 -21.87 8.08 -3.00
CA SER A 216 -23.29 7.85 -3.26
C SER A 216 -23.57 6.46 -3.84
N SER A 217 -24.80 5.97 -3.69
CA SER A 217 -25.17 4.66 -4.23
C SER A 217 -25.05 4.62 -5.76
N SER A 218 -25.35 5.72 -6.45
CA SER A 218 -25.20 5.83 -7.91
C SER A 218 -23.75 5.80 -8.38
N GLU A 219 -22.81 6.39 -7.63
CA GLU A 219 -21.37 6.32 -7.92
C GLU A 219 -20.79 4.91 -7.72
N CYS A 220 -21.44 4.08 -6.91
CA CYS A 220 -21.05 2.68 -6.74
C CYS A 220 -21.41 1.84 -7.97
N ILE A 221 -22.56 2.10 -8.60
CA ILE A 221 -23.08 1.27 -9.70
C ILE A 221 -22.16 1.35 -10.91
N GLY A 222 -21.87 0.21 -11.51
CA GLY A 222 -20.97 0.09 -12.67
C GLY A 222 -19.48 0.20 -12.33
N GLN A 223 -19.10 0.43 -11.08
CA GLN A 223 -17.70 0.33 -10.65
C GLN A 223 -17.30 -1.11 -10.37
N ASN A 224 -16.00 -1.40 -10.43
CA ASN A 224 -15.47 -2.66 -9.96
C ASN A 224 -15.73 -2.83 -8.44
N TYR A 225 -16.31 -3.96 -8.03
CA TYR A 225 -16.70 -4.19 -6.64
C TYR A 225 -15.55 -4.09 -5.64
N LEU A 226 -14.31 -4.45 -6.03
CA LEU A 226 -13.14 -4.31 -5.14
C LEU A 226 -12.82 -2.85 -4.83
N LYS A 227 -13.00 -1.96 -5.82
CA LYS A 227 -12.84 -0.52 -5.62
C LYS A 227 -13.92 0.01 -4.67
N VAL A 228 -15.16 -0.43 -4.83
CA VAL A 228 -16.28 -0.04 -3.96
C VAL A 228 -16.05 -0.52 -2.52
N ILE A 229 -15.61 -1.78 -2.33
CA ILE A 229 -15.20 -2.29 -1.00
C ILE A 229 -14.15 -1.37 -0.37
N SER A 230 -13.09 -1.04 -1.12
CA SER A 230 -12.02 -0.17 -0.61
C SER A 230 -12.52 1.21 -0.18
N LEU A 231 -13.48 1.79 -0.92
CA LEU A 231 -14.07 3.09 -0.57
C LEU A 231 -14.84 3.00 0.75
N PHE A 232 -15.68 1.97 0.95
CA PHE A 232 -16.37 1.75 2.23
C PHE A 232 -15.39 1.47 3.39
N GLU A 233 -14.32 0.71 3.16
CA GLU A 233 -13.29 0.48 4.18
C GLU A 233 -12.59 1.78 4.59
N LYS A 234 -12.25 2.64 3.62
CA LYS A 234 -11.63 3.96 3.85
C LYS A 234 -12.57 4.96 4.54
N SER A 235 -13.87 4.87 4.28
CA SER A 235 -14.89 5.61 5.04
C SER A 235 -14.98 5.15 6.49
N GLY A 236 -14.65 3.88 6.75
CA GLY A 236 -14.57 3.32 8.10
C GLY A 236 -15.58 2.21 8.37
N PHE A 237 -16.32 1.72 7.37
CA PHE A 237 -17.24 0.60 7.56
C PHE A 237 -16.49 -0.67 7.91
N SER A 238 -17.01 -1.42 8.88
CA SER A 238 -16.37 -2.61 9.45
C SER A 238 -17.04 -3.92 9.05
N LYS A 239 -18.29 -3.87 8.58
CA LYS A 239 -19.10 -5.03 8.22
C LYS A 239 -19.51 -4.95 6.75
N ILE A 240 -18.58 -5.32 5.87
CA ILE A 240 -18.80 -5.33 4.42
C ILE A 240 -18.94 -6.78 3.95
N GLN A 241 -19.99 -7.07 3.22
CA GLN A 241 -20.28 -8.35 2.61
C GLN A 241 -20.52 -8.18 1.13
N THR A 242 -20.39 -9.28 0.40
CA THR A 242 -20.65 -9.29 -1.04
C THR A 242 -21.68 -10.35 -1.38
N ASN A 243 -22.51 -10.01 -2.37
CA ASN A 243 -23.44 -10.94 -3.00
C ASN A 243 -23.06 -11.09 -4.47
N ILE A 244 -22.97 -12.34 -4.91
CA ILE A 244 -22.68 -12.67 -6.30
C ILE A 244 -24.01 -12.80 -7.04
N LEU A 245 -24.14 -12.08 -8.16
CA LEU A 245 -25.25 -12.22 -9.10
C LEU A 245 -24.74 -12.92 -10.37
N GLU A 246 -25.03 -14.21 -10.52
CA GLU A 246 -24.62 -15.03 -11.68
C GLU A 246 -25.60 -14.88 -12.86
N ASP A 247 -25.67 -13.69 -13.46
CA ASP A 247 -26.68 -13.31 -14.45
C ASP A 247 -26.11 -12.98 -15.85
N LEU A 248 -24.80 -12.78 -15.99
CA LEU A 248 -24.24 -12.31 -17.25
C LEU A 248 -24.22 -13.39 -18.34
N GLU A 249 -24.68 -13.03 -19.52
CA GLU A 249 -24.40 -13.72 -20.78
C GLU A 249 -22.95 -13.48 -21.21
N TYR A 250 -22.43 -14.32 -22.12
CA TYR A 250 -21.04 -14.20 -22.56
C TYR A 250 -20.75 -12.88 -23.31
N HIS A 251 -21.74 -12.34 -24.01
CA HIS A 251 -21.57 -11.06 -24.71
C HIS A 251 -21.56 -9.83 -23.78
N ASP A 252 -21.88 -10.00 -22.49
CA ASP A 252 -21.87 -8.95 -21.46
C ASP A 252 -20.73 -9.16 -20.45
N ILE A 253 -19.75 -10.03 -20.76
CA ILE A 253 -18.68 -10.45 -19.85
C ILE A 253 -17.80 -9.28 -19.38
N GLU A 254 -17.73 -8.19 -20.15
CA GLU A 254 -17.02 -6.97 -19.77
C GLU A 254 -17.61 -6.27 -18.55
N ARG A 255 -18.88 -6.57 -18.19
CA ARG A 255 -19.52 -6.09 -16.96
C ARG A 255 -19.23 -6.99 -15.76
N GLU A 256 -18.50 -8.08 -15.94
CA GLU A 256 -18.16 -8.98 -14.85
C GLU A 256 -17.37 -8.21 -13.77
N ASN A 257 -17.74 -8.45 -12.50
CA ASN A 257 -17.22 -7.74 -11.33
C ASN A 257 -17.72 -6.29 -11.17
N PHE A 258 -18.62 -5.81 -12.02
CA PHE A 258 -19.23 -4.49 -11.81
C PHE A 258 -20.41 -4.57 -10.85
N VAL A 259 -20.50 -3.57 -9.99
CA VAL A 259 -21.54 -3.46 -8.97
C VAL A 259 -22.88 -3.12 -9.60
N THR A 260 -23.92 -3.84 -9.17
CA THR A 260 -25.30 -3.66 -9.61
C THR A 260 -26.19 -3.04 -8.53
N ASP A 261 -25.86 -3.30 -7.26
CA ASP A 261 -26.58 -2.77 -6.11
C ASP A 261 -25.65 -2.69 -4.90
N VAL A 262 -25.86 -1.67 -4.06
CA VAL A 262 -25.20 -1.55 -2.76
C VAL A 262 -26.23 -1.13 -1.74
N THR A 263 -26.28 -1.84 -0.62
CA THR A 263 -27.16 -1.48 0.50
C THR A 263 -26.38 -1.23 1.78
N ILE A 264 -26.87 -0.28 2.59
CA ILE A 264 -26.40 -0.03 3.95
C ILE A 264 -27.58 -0.28 4.89
N ASP A 265 -27.50 -1.32 5.73
CA ASP A 265 -28.60 -1.82 6.56
C ASP A 265 -29.90 -2.05 5.77
N GLY A 266 -29.77 -2.52 4.53
CA GLY A 266 -30.89 -2.80 3.61
C GLY A 266 -31.39 -1.59 2.80
N ASN A 267 -30.86 -0.38 3.01
CA ASN A 267 -31.20 0.79 2.20
C ASN A 267 -30.29 0.88 0.97
N SER A 268 -30.87 0.79 -0.23
CA SER A 268 -30.16 0.89 -1.51
C SER A 268 -29.92 2.33 -1.99
N TYR A 269 -30.47 3.31 -1.29
CA TYR A 269 -30.30 4.73 -1.61
C TYR A 269 -29.59 5.46 -0.47
N PHE A 270 -28.47 6.10 -0.82
CA PHE A 270 -27.70 6.96 0.07
C PHE A 270 -26.91 7.97 -0.78
N GLU A 271 -26.74 9.17 -0.23
CA GLU A 271 -25.95 10.24 -0.84
C GLU A 271 -24.54 10.29 -0.23
N ILE A 272 -23.62 11.00 -0.89
CA ILE A 272 -22.24 11.17 -0.41
C ILE A 272 -22.16 11.75 1.02
N THR A 273 -23.11 12.62 1.38
CA THR A 273 -23.25 13.29 2.68
C THR A 273 -24.03 12.47 3.71
N SER A 274 -24.56 11.30 3.33
CA SER A 274 -25.31 10.45 4.25
C SER A 274 -24.41 9.95 5.38
N GLN A 275 -25.00 9.76 6.55
CA GLN A 275 -24.33 9.21 7.72
C GLN A 275 -24.92 7.85 8.07
N ALA A 276 -24.05 6.89 8.38
CA ALA A 276 -24.45 5.57 8.85
C ALA A 276 -23.51 5.12 9.98
N LYS A 277 -23.89 4.08 10.73
CA LYS A 277 -23.01 3.55 11.76
C LYS A 277 -21.85 2.81 11.11
N TYR A 278 -20.65 2.90 11.69
CA TYR A 278 -19.50 2.18 11.13
C TYR A 278 -19.66 0.64 11.16
N ASP A 279 -20.58 0.12 11.99
CA ASP A 279 -20.95 -1.30 12.11
C ASP A 279 -22.22 -1.68 11.34
N SER A 280 -22.82 -0.74 10.60
CA SER A 280 -23.90 -1.01 9.64
C SER A 280 -23.45 -2.04 8.61
N GLN A 281 -24.36 -2.94 8.23
CA GLN A 281 -24.10 -3.98 7.25
C GLN A 281 -24.12 -3.36 5.85
N VAL A 282 -22.95 -3.34 5.21
CA VAL A 282 -22.82 -2.99 3.80
C VAL A 282 -22.87 -4.27 2.99
N ILE A 283 -23.79 -4.37 2.04
CA ILE A 283 -23.87 -5.49 1.09
C ILE A 283 -23.67 -4.95 -0.31
N ILE A 284 -22.62 -5.43 -0.98
CA ILE A 284 -22.29 -5.06 -2.37
C ILE A 284 -22.67 -6.24 -3.27
N THR A 285 -23.68 -6.05 -4.12
CA THR A 285 -24.09 -7.03 -5.12
C THR A 285 -23.41 -6.71 -6.44
N PHE A 286 -22.81 -7.71 -7.08
CA PHE A 286 -22.07 -7.51 -8.32
C PHE A 286 -22.23 -8.67 -9.29
N HIS A 287 -22.03 -8.37 -10.57
CA HIS A 287 -22.25 -9.31 -11.66
C HIS A 287 -21.13 -10.34 -11.77
N LYS A 288 -21.50 -11.59 -12.04
CA LYS A 288 -20.62 -12.69 -12.44
C LYS A 288 -21.20 -13.39 -13.66
N LEU A 289 -20.31 -13.99 -14.44
CA LEU A 289 -20.72 -14.82 -15.56
C LEU A 289 -21.65 -15.94 -15.09
N LYS A 290 -22.79 -16.12 -15.78
CA LYS A 290 -23.75 -17.15 -15.43
C LYS A 290 -23.12 -18.54 -15.52
N ARG A 291 -23.75 -19.48 -14.82
CA ARG A 291 -23.31 -20.87 -14.78
C ARG A 291 -24.36 -21.80 -15.39
N ALA A 292 -23.89 -22.81 -16.10
CA ALA A 292 -24.70 -23.86 -16.70
C ALA A 292 -24.41 -25.19 -16.03
N ALA A 293 -25.45 -26.02 -15.87
CA ALA A 293 -25.28 -27.40 -15.47
C ALA A 293 -24.73 -28.21 -16.64
N LEU A 294 -23.89 -29.21 -16.35
CA LEU A 294 -23.41 -30.11 -17.39
C LEU A 294 -24.57 -30.95 -17.93
N PRO A 295 -24.69 -31.13 -19.27
CA PRO A 295 -25.79 -31.87 -19.87
C PRO A 295 -25.60 -33.40 -19.81
N LEU A 296 -24.35 -33.86 -19.67
CA LEU A 296 -23.97 -35.27 -19.70
C LEU A 296 -22.80 -35.51 -18.75
N SER A 297 -22.71 -36.68 -18.13
CA SER A 297 -21.50 -37.14 -17.44
C SER A 297 -20.45 -37.66 -18.42
N TYR A 298 -19.19 -37.79 -17.98
CA TYR A 298 -18.13 -38.36 -18.84
C TYR A 298 -18.46 -39.77 -19.35
N LYS A 299 -19.22 -40.58 -18.58
CA LYS A 299 -19.63 -41.95 -18.97
C LYS A 299 -20.71 -41.94 -20.03
N GLU A 300 -21.64 -41.00 -19.96
CA GLU A 300 -22.71 -40.84 -20.94
C GLU A 300 -22.14 -40.26 -22.23
N ALA A 301 -21.30 -39.23 -22.14
CA ALA A 301 -20.65 -38.63 -23.29
C ALA A 301 -19.86 -39.64 -24.14
N LYS A 302 -19.18 -40.61 -23.51
CA LYS A 302 -18.47 -41.71 -24.22
C LYS A 302 -19.40 -42.66 -25.00
N LYS A 303 -20.70 -42.67 -24.70
CA LYS A 303 -21.70 -43.49 -25.37
C LYS A 303 -22.50 -42.71 -26.42
N THR A 304 -22.26 -41.40 -26.51
CA THR A 304 -22.95 -40.46 -27.40
C THR A 304 -22.03 -40.10 -28.57
N LEU A 305 -22.61 -39.65 -29.68
CA LEU A 305 -21.84 -39.22 -30.85
C LEU A 305 -21.23 -37.83 -30.59
N GLY A 306 -20.02 -37.58 -31.12
CA GLY A 306 -19.26 -36.36 -30.86
C GLY A 306 -20.05 -35.09 -31.13
N TRP A 307 -20.73 -35.01 -32.28
CA TRP A 307 -21.57 -33.86 -32.63
C TRP A 307 -22.82 -33.70 -31.76
N GLU A 308 -23.39 -34.80 -31.24
CA GLU A 308 -24.51 -34.74 -30.29
C GLU A 308 -24.05 -34.23 -28.93
N VAL A 309 -22.84 -34.62 -28.51
CA VAL A 309 -22.21 -34.06 -27.31
C VAL A 309 -21.96 -32.56 -27.50
N VAL A 310 -21.38 -32.13 -28.62
CA VAL A 310 -21.17 -30.71 -28.94
C VAL A 310 -22.48 -29.94 -28.85
N ALA A 311 -23.53 -30.43 -29.53
CA ALA A 311 -24.85 -29.80 -29.51
C ALA A 311 -25.44 -29.74 -28.09
N ALA A 312 -25.29 -30.79 -27.28
CA ALA A 312 -25.77 -30.81 -25.91
C ALA A 312 -25.10 -29.73 -25.04
N PHE A 313 -23.79 -29.54 -25.16
CA PHE A 313 -23.05 -28.51 -24.42
C PHE A 313 -23.40 -27.10 -24.88
N VAL A 314 -23.50 -26.87 -26.20
CA VAL A 314 -23.92 -25.57 -26.75
C VAL A 314 -25.35 -25.24 -26.32
N ASN A 315 -26.28 -26.21 -26.39
CA ASN A 315 -27.66 -26.02 -25.96
C ASN A 315 -27.80 -25.81 -24.44
N ALA A 316 -26.87 -26.35 -23.65
CA ALA A 316 -26.77 -26.08 -22.22
C ALA A 316 -26.24 -24.67 -21.91
N GLY A 317 -25.77 -23.93 -22.92
CA GLY A 317 -25.32 -22.54 -22.81
C GLY A 317 -23.81 -22.38 -22.71
N PHE A 318 -23.01 -23.44 -22.87
CA PHE A 318 -21.56 -23.33 -22.92
C PHE A 318 -21.11 -22.68 -24.23
N VAL A 319 -20.17 -21.74 -24.13
CA VAL A 319 -19.71 -20.95 -25.28
C VAL A 319 -18.32 -21.35 -25.77
N ASP A 320 -17.47 -21.95 -24.92
CA ASP A 320 -16.14 -22.44 -25.30
C ASP A 320 -16.15 -23.97 -25.50
N VAL A 321 -16.81 -24.41 -26.55
CA VAL A 321 -16.89 -25.82 -26.95
C VAL A 321 -15.98 -26.07 -28.15
N ARG A 322 -14.94 -26.88 -27.92
CA ARG A 322 -13.88 -27.17 -28.90
C ARG A 322 -13.91 -28.64 -29.32
N GLU A 323 -13.66 -28.89 -30.60
CA GLU A 323 -13.65 -30.22 -31.19
C GLU A 323 -12.24 -30.64 -31.58
N ASN A 324 -11.80 -31.80 -31.09
CA ASN A 324 -10.53 -32.44 -31.45
C ASN A 324 -10.82 -33.73 -32.23
N VAL A 325 -10.74 -33.63 -33.55
CA VAL A 325 -11.15 -34.71 -34.45
C VAL A 325 -9.98 -35.66 -34.74
N ILE A 326 -10.13 -36.94 -34.38
CA ILE A 326 -9.17 -38.01 -34.68
C ILE A 326 -9.56 -38.70 -35.99
N LYS A 327 -8.70 -38.63 -37.00
CA LYS A 327 -8.97 -39.19 -38.35
C LYS A 327 -8.31 -40.56 -38.56
N ASP A 328 -8.67 -41.53 -37.72
CA ASP A 328 -8.06 -42.87 -37.68
C ASP A 328 -8.99 -43.97 -38.19
N LEU A 329 -10.28 -43.70 -38.39
CA LEU A 329 -11.22 -44.73 -38.79
C LEU A 329 -10.92 -45.25 -40.20
N THR A 330 -10.86 -46.57 -40.30
CA THR A 330 -10.75 -47.33 -41.56
C THR A 330 -11.95 -48.26 -41.68
N PHE A 331 -12.34 -48.57 -42.92
CA PHE A 331 -13.52 -49.38 -43.19
C PHE A 331 -13.33 -50.82 -42.66
N GLY A 332 -14.21 -51.29 -41.77
CA GLY A 332 -14.19 -52.66 -41.22
C GLY A 332 -13.76 -52.82 -39.75
N TRP A 333 -13.47 -51.72 -39.03
CA TRP A 333 -13.17 -51.75 -37.59
C TRP A 333 -14.42 -51.51 -36.71
N LEU A 334 -14.37 -51.93 -35.43
CA LEU A 334 -15.51 -51.88 -34.50
C LEU A 334 -15.92 -50.46 -34.05
N LYS A 335 -15.02 -49.47 -34.18
CA LYS A 335 -15.28 -48.06 -33.78
C LYS A 335 -16.16 -47.36 -34.83
N LYS A 336 -17.25 -46.74 -34.36
CA LYS A 336 -18.20 -46.00 -35.20
C LYS A 336 -17.69 -44.59 -35.52
N ASP A 337 -18.10 -44.05 -36.66
CA ASP A 337 -17.91 -42.63 -36.98
C ASP A 337 -18.60 -41.75 -35.94
N GLY A 338 -17.90 -40.72 -35.47
CA GLY A 338 -18.37 -39.87 -34.37
C GLY A 338 -18.17 -40.45 -32.97
N ALA A 339 -17.55 -41.62 -32.80
CA ALA A 339 -17.36 -42.18 -31.46
C ALA A 339 -16.46 -41.29 -30.60
N VAL A 340 -16.96 -40.87 -29.43
CA VAL A 340 -16.24 -40.03 -28.47
C VAL A 340 -15.13 -40.84 -27.78
N GLU A 341 -13.90 -40.33 -27.86
CA GLU A 341 -12.74 -40.85 -27.13
C GLU A 341 -12.70 -40.27 -25.70
N SER A 342 -12.86 -38.95 -25.60
CA SER A 342 -12.89 -38.23 -24.33
C SER A 342 -13.61 -36.89 -24.44
N VAL A 343 -14.20 -36.45 -23.33
CA VAL A 343 -14.63 -35.07 -23.12
C VAL A 343 -13.87 -34.55 -21.90
N SER A 344 -13.33 -33.34 -21.97
CA SER A 344 -12.76 -32.66 -20.81
C SER A 344 -13.54 -31.39 -20.49
N VAL A 345 -13.88 -31.20 -19.22
CA VAL A 345 -14.48 -29.97 -18.68
C VAL A 345 -13.43 -29.32 -17.79
N ALA A 346 -12.98 -28.11 -18.11
CA ALA A 346 -11.88 -27.45 -17.39
C ALA A 346 -10.60 -28.32 -17.30
N GLY A 347 -10.36 -29.18 -18.29
CA GLY A 347 -9.24 -30.13 -18.30
C GLY A 347 -9.49 -31.46 -17.57
N ASP A 348 -10.58 -31.60 -16.81
CA ASP A 348 -10.94 -32.88 -16.17
C ASP A 348 -11.72 -33.78 -17.15
N THR A 349 -11.20 -34.98 -17.40
CA THR A 349 -11.80 -36.01 -18.26
C THR A 349 -12.70 -37.00 -17.51
N ARG A 350 -12.75 -36.91 -16.19
CA ARG A 350 -13.58 -37.74 -15.30
C ARG A 350 -14.57 -36.90 -14.49
N TYR A 351 -14.97 -35.78 -15.08
CA TYR A 351 -15.91 -34.84 -14.51
C TYR A 351 -17.27 -35.49 -14.21
N ARG A 352 -17.94 -34.96 -13.18
CA ARG A 352 -19.25 -35.40 -12.72
C ARG A 352 -20.28 -34.31 -12.96
N MET A 353 -21.55 -34.70 -13.06
CA MET A 353 -22.69 -33.76 -13.19
C MET A 353 -23.11 -33.16 -11.84
N ASP A 354 -22.18 -33.01 -10.89
CA ASP A 354 -22.45 -32.48 -9.56
C ASP A 354 -22.04 -31.00 -9.49
N GLY A 355 -22.81 -30.15 -10.15
CA GLY A 355 -22.67 -28.70 -10.03
C GLY A 355 -22.92 -27.95 -11.32
N SER A 356 -22.72 -26.64 -11.25
CA SER A 356 -22.76 -25.73 -12.39
C SER A 356 -21.36 -25.19 -12.68
N TYR A 357 -21.08 -24.92 -13.93
CA TYR A 357 -19.81 -24.39 -14.41
C TYR A 357 -20.04 -23.07 -15.09
N ARG A 358 -19.06 -22.17 -15.08
CA ARG A 358 -19.14 -20.96 -15.87
C ARG A 358 -19.34 -21.34 -17.34
N ILE A 359 -20.17 -20.59 -18.06
CA ILE A 359 -20.46 -20.91 -19.46
C ILE A 359 -19.24 -20.79 -20.39
N ASP A 360 -18.21 -20.03 -20.01
CA ASP A 360 -16.92 -19.91 -20.69
C ASP A 360 -15.92 -21.00 -20.32
N THR A 361 -16.32 -21.98 -19.49
CA THR A 361 -15.43 -23.08 -19.10
C THR A 361 -15.02 -23.87 -20.34
N PRO A 362 -13.71 -24.09 -20.59
CA PRO A 362 -13.27 -24.84 -21.75
C PRO A 362 -13.81 -26.27 -21.75
N ILE A 363 -14.58 -26.61 -22.79
CA ILE A 363 -15.07 -27.95 -23.08
C ILE A 363 -14.33 -28.47 -24.30
N VAL A 364 -13.58 -29.55 -24.16
CA VAL A 364 -12.85 -30.16 -25.29
C VAL A 364 -13.41 -31.56 -25.55
N ILE A 365 -13.97 -31.76 -26.73
CA ILE A 365 -14.60 -33.01 -27.15
C ILE A 365 -13.70 -33.66 -28.20
N THR A 366 -13.16 -34.83 -27.88
CA THR A 366 -12.29 -35.58 -28.76
C THR A 366 -13.05 -36.80 -29.29
N TYR A 367 -13.17 -36.94 -30.61
CA TYR A 367 -13.92 -38.03 -31.23
C TYR A 367 -13.29 -38.50 -32.54
N HIS A 368 -13.60 -39.75 -32.91
CA HIS A 368 -13.07 -40.42 -34.09
C HIS A 368 -13.92 -40.18 -35.32
N THR A 369 -13.30 -39.95 -36.49
CA THR A 369 -13.97 -39.87 -37.78
C THR A 369 -13.14 -40.48 -38.92
N PHE A 370 -13.77 -40.70 -40.07
CA PHE A 370 -13.10 -41.15 -41.28
C PHE A 370 -12.19 -40.08 -41.88
N LYS A 371 -11.09 -40.52 -42.49
CA LYS A 371 -10.26 -39.63 -43.32
C LYS A 371 -11.12 -39.12 -44.48
N LYS A 372 -11.27 -37.80 -44.61
CA LYS A 372 -11.86 -37.20 -45.83
C LYS A 372 -10.99 -37.63 -47.02
N LYS A 373 -11.63 -38.18 -48.05
CA LYS A 373 -10.99 -38.52 -49.32
C LYS A 373 -10.59 -37.27 -50.09
#